data_AF-A0A081P4D5-F1
#
_entry.id   AF-A0A081P4D5-F1
#
_cell.length_a   1.000
_cell.length_b   1.000
_cell.length_c   1.000
_cell.angle_alpha   90.00
_cell.angle_beta   90.00
_cell.angle_gamma   90.00
#
_symmetry.space_group_name_H-M   'P 1'
#
loop_
_entity.id
_entity.type
_entity.pdbx_description
1 polymer ?
#
loop_
_entity_poly.entity_id
_entity_poly.type
_entity_poly.pdbx_seq_one_letter_code
_entity_poly.pdbx_strand_id
1 'polypeptide(L)'
;MPNEQGRYTKAEVVVSGLPYFIPSSSRWTSRPYPYAILLSKTRCEQYNVPTAEGEQPAAFLYAANAGRGTDDLRHRYVPLYDRTRELQNRADVRLIPRELMRSTD
;
A
#
# COMPACT_ATOMS: atom_id res chain seq x y z
N MET A 1 -7.51 -10.72 -10.42
CA MET A 1 -7.83 -9.29 -10.55
C MET A 1 -8.36 -8.76 -9.22
N PRO A 2 -8.12 -7.48 -8.89
CA PRO A 2 -8.69 -6.89 -7.70
C PRO A 2 -10.22 -6.91 -7.72
N ASN A 3 -10.86 -6.87 -6.54
CA ASN A 3 -12.31 -6.73 -6.42
C ASN A 3 -12.79 -5.32 -6.75
N GLU A 4 -14.11 -5.07 -6.68
CA GLU A 4 -14.73 -3.74 -6.94
C GLU A 4 -14.15 -2.61 -6.07
N GLN A 5 -13.59 -2.94 -4.91
CA GLN A 5 -12.96 -1.98 -4.00
C GLN A 5 -11.46 -1.79 -4.28
N GLY A 6 -10.94 -2.37 -5.36
CA GLY A 6 -9.53 -2.33 -5.73
C GLY A 6 -8.62 -3.17 -4.82
N ARG A 7 -9.18 -4.11 -4.05
CA ARG A 7 -8.40 -4.95 -3.11
C ARG A 7 -7.99 -6.25 -3.76
N TYR A 8 -6.86 -6.79 -3.29
CA TYR A 8 -6.22 -8.00 -3.78
C TYR A 8 -6.31 -9.13 -2.75
N THR A 9 -6.35 -10.36 -3.25
CA THR A 9 -6.19 -11.58 -2.48
C THR A 9 -4.72 -11.84 -2.14
N LYS A 10 -4.49 -12.75 -1.17
CA LYS A 10 -3.14 -13.21 -0.84
C LYS A 10 -2.43 -13.85 -2.05
N ALA A 11 -3.15 -14.64 -2.84
CA ALA A 11 -2.57 -15.33 -3.99
C ALA A 11 -2.02 -14.35 -5.02
N GLU A 12 -2.76 -13.28 -5.31
CA GLU A 12 -2.32 -12.25 -6.27
C GLU A 12 -1.12 -11.46 -5.76
N VAL A 13 -1.12 -11.09 -4.48
CA VAL A 13 0.03 -10.40 -3.88
C VAL A 13 1.27 -11.28 -3.92
N VAL A 14 1.15 -12.58 -3.60
CA VAL A 14 2.28 -13.52 -3.69
C VAL A 14 2.76 -13.67 -5.13
N VAL A 15 1.86 -13.80 -6.11
CA VAL A 15 2.20 -13.89 -7.54
C VAL A 15 2.90 -12.62 -8.04
N SER A 16 2.52 -11.45 -7.53
CA SER A 16 3.13 -10.16 -7.93
C SER A 16 4.60 -10.04 -7.51
N GLY A 17 5.04 -10.77 -6.49
CA GLY A 17 6.38 -10.65 -5.91
C GLY A 17 6.65 -9.34 -5.16
N LEU A 18 5.67 -8.43 -5.08
CA LEU A 18 5.81 -7.13 -4.42
C LEU A 18 5.75 -7.25 -2.89
N PRO A 19 6.43 -6.34 -2.16
CA PRO A 19 6.37 -6.31 -0.71
C PRO A 19 4.97 -5.98 -0.20
N TYR A 20 4.64 -6.44 1.01
CA TYR A 20 3.46 -5.97 1.72
C TYR A 20 3.73 -5.72 3.20
N PHE A 21 3.01 -4.74 3.75
CA PHE A 21 3.10 -4.38 5.16
C PHE A 21 2.08 -5.15 5.99
N ILE A 22 2.52 -5.66 7.15
CA ILE A 22 1.69 -6.37 8.12
C ILE A 22 1.55 -5.49 9.37
N PRO A 23 0.38 -4.82 9.59
CA PRO A 23 0.19 -3.91 10.71
C PRO A 23 0.36 -4.53 12.09
N SER A 24 -0.05 -5.78 12.28
CA SER A 24 0.04 -6.45 13.59
C SER A 24 1.48 -6.65 14.06
N SER A 25 2.43 -6.69 13.13
CA SER A 25 3.86 -6.86 13.42
C SER A 25 4.71 -5.67 12.97
N SER A 26 4.08 -4.56 12.55
CA SER A 26 4.71 -3.34 12.06
C SER A 26 5.90 -3.57 11.10
N ARG A 27 5.77 -4.54 10.18
CA ARG A 27 6.89 -4.98 9.33
C ARG A 27 6.48 -5.17 7.87
N TRP A 28 7.47 -5.03 7.00
CA TRP A 28 7.41 -5.39 5.58
C TRP A 28 7.90 -6.84 5.37
N THR A 29 7.34 -7.55 4.39
CA THR A 29 7.67 -8.98 4.15
C THR A 29 8.88 -9.26 3.29
N SER A 30 9.35 -8.30 2.51
CA SER A 30 10.60 -8.40 1.73
C SER A 30 11.42 -7.14 1.88
N ARG A 31 12.73 -7.23 1.60
CA ARG A 31 13.66 -6.09 1.69
C ARG A 31 13.17 -4.95 0.80
N PRO A 32 12.82 -3.80 1.39
CA PRO A 32 12.36 -2.68 0.60
C PRO A 32 13.43 -1.96 -0.20
N TYR A 33 12.95 -1.18 -1.17
CA TYR A 33 13.68 -0.04 -1.73
C TYR A 33 14.27 0.87 -0.63
N PRO A 34 15.40 1.55 -0.90
CA PRO A 34 15.90 2.62 -0.03
C PRO A 34 14.83 3.73 0.06
N TYR A 35 14.29 3.96 1.26
CA TYR A 35 13.30 4.99 1.61
C TYR A 35 12.20 5.23 0.54
N ALA A 36 11.01 4.66 0.74
CA ALA A 36 9.84 4.95 -0.10
C ALA A 36 8.64 5.48 0.69
N ILE A 37 7.91 6.41 0.08
CA ILE A 37 6.60 6.88 0.55
C ILE A 37 5.52 6.15 -0.23
N LEU A 38 4.85 5.20 0.43
CA LEU A 38 3.88 4.29 -0.18
C LEU A 38 2.47 4.56 0.31
N LEU A 39 1.60 5.02 -0.58
CA LEU A 39 0.25 5.50 -0.24
C LEU A 39 -0.85 4.66 -0.87
N SER A 40 -1.98 4.49 -0.16
CA SER A 40 -3.19 3.97 -0.80
C SER A 40 -3.81 5.01 -1.73
N LYS A 41 -4.68 4.58 -2.66
CA LYS A 41 -5.37 5.49 -3.59
C LYS A 41 -6.06 6.67 -2.90
N THR A 42 -6.82 6.41 -1.82
CA THR A 42 -7.49 7.47 -1.04
C THR A 42 -6.49 8.45 -0.41
N ARG A 43 -5.32 7.96 0.01
CA ARG A 43 -4.24 8.79 0.57
C ARG A 43 -3.56 9.65 -0.50
N CYS A 44 -3.40 9.10 -1.70
CA CYS A 44 -2.92 9.86 -2.87
C CYS A 44 -3.88 11.04 -3.19
N GLU A 45 -5.18 10.78 -3.18
CA GLU A 45 -6.22 11.81 -3.38
C GLU A 45 -6.17 12.90 -2.29
N GLN A 46 -6.03 12.51 -1.02
CA GLN A 46 -5.93 13.46 0.10
C GLN A 46 -4.76 14.45 -0.04
N TYR A 47 -3.67 14.06 -0.71
CA TYR A 47 -2.52 14.93 -0.95
C TYR A 47 -2.47 15.54 -2.34
N ASN A 48 -3.54 15.44 -3.14
CA ASN A 48 -3.58 15.94 -4.52
C ASN A 48 -2.48 15.33 -5.42
N VAL A 49 -2.14 14.06 -5.21
CA VAL A 49 -1.17 13.29 -6.02
C VAL A 49 -1.83 12.01 -6.57
N PRO A 50 -2.92 12.13 -7.33
CA PRO A 50 -3.78 11.00 -7.71
C PRO A 50 -3.02 9.90 -8.47
N THR A 51 -3.58 8.69 -8.46
CA THR A 51 -3.07 7.57 -9.26
C THR A 51 -3.46 7.71 -10.71
N ALA A 52 -2.55 7.40 -11.63
CA ALA A 52 -2.87 7.30 -13.04
C ALA A 52 -3.78 6.09 -13.30
N GLU A 53 -4.55 6.14 -14.39
CA GLU A 53 -5.33 5.00 -14.84
C GLU A 53 -4.41 3.84 -15.21
N GLY A 54 -4.68 2.64 -14.68
CA GLY A 54 -3.83 1.46 -14.91
C GLY A 54 -2.48 1.47 -14.19
N GLU A 55 -2.21 2.47 -13.33
CA GLU A 55 -0.99 2.53 -12.53
C GLU A 55 -0.84 1.25 -11.69
N GLN A 56 0.34 0.65 -11.75
CA GLN A 56 0.62 -0.58 -11.02
C GLN A 56 1.02 -0.26 -9.56
N PRO A 57 0.59 -1.08 -8.60
CA PRO A 57 1.02 -0.92 -7.22
C PRO A 57 2.53 -1.19 -7.09
N ALA A 58 3.18 -0.47 -6.17
CA ALA A 58 4.57 -0.72 -5.77
C ALA A 58 4.66 -1.66 -4.55
N ALA A 59 3.60 -1.72 -3.74
CA ALA A 59 3.50 -2.59 -2.58
C ALA A 59 2.04 -2.82 -2.19
N PHE A 60 1.81 -3.59 -1.12
CA PHE A 60 0.48 -3.78 -0.56
C PHE A 60 0.44 -3.57 0.96
N LEU A 61 -0.76 -3.34 1.48
CA LEU A 61 -1.06 -3.29 2.91
C LEU A 61 -2.01 -4.42 3.28
N TYR A 62 -1.63 -5.26 4.24
CA TYR A 62 -2.54 -6.25 4.81
C TYR A 62 -3.56 -5.59 5.74
N ALA A 63 -4.84 -5.73 5.43
CA ALA A 63 -5.96 -5.24 6.21
C ALA A 63 -6.80 -6.42 6.72
N ALA A 64 -6.56 -6.85 7.96
CA ALA A 64 -7.21 -8.03 8.55
C ALA A 64 -8.75 -7.95 8.58
N ASN A 65 -9.29 -6.73 8.72
CA ASN A 65 -10.72 -6.44 8.77
C ASN A 65 -11.34 -6.11 7.40
N ALA A 66 -10.57 -6.18 6.31
CA ALA A 66 -11.11 -5.96 4.98
C ALA A 66 -12.18 -7.01 4.66
N GLY A 67 -13.32 -6.55 4.18
CA GLY A 67 -14.48 -7.39 3.89
C GLY A 67 -15.35 -7.72 5.11
N ARG A 68 -15.07 -7.17 6.30
CA ARG A 68 -15.96 -7.36 7.46
C ARG A 68 -17.36 -6.81 7.13
N GLY A 69 -18.37 -7.67 7.21
CA GLY A 69 -19.75 -7.32 6.84
C GLY A 69 -20.05 -7.46 5.34
N THR A 70 -19.13 -8.03 4.56
CA THR A 70 -19.34 -8.41 3.16
C THR A 70 -19.03 -9.90 2.97
N ASP A 71 -19.44 -10.47 1.84
CA ASP A 71 -19.12 -11.87 1.49
C ASP A 71 -17.67 -12.05 1.02
N ASP A 72 -16.95 -10.94 0.81
CA ASP A 72 -15.60 -10.94 0.29
C ASP A 72 -14.54 -10.76 1.39
N LEU A 73 -14.34 -11.84 2.14
CA LEU A 73 -13.32 -11.93 3.18
C LEU A 73 -11.93 -12.30 2.64
N ARG A 74 -11.78 -12.50 1.32
CA ARG A 74 -10.54 -12.98 0.69
C ARG A 74 -9.64 -11.83 0.24
N HIS A 75 -10.23 -10.74 -0.23
CA HIS A 75 -9.48 -9.58 -0.72
C HIS A 75 -9.09 -8.64 0.43
N ARG A 76 -7.99 -9.00 1.11
CA ARG A 76 -7.49 -8.31 2.30
C ARG A 76 -6.31 -7.38 2.06
N TYR A 77 -5.83 -7.26 0.83
CA TYR A 77 -4.63 -6.47 0.54
C TYR A 77 -5.01 -5.21 -0.21
N VAL A 78 -4.59 -4.06 0.32
CA VAL A 78 -4.82 -2.75 -0.30
C VAL A 78 -3.58 -2.37 -1.11
N PRO A 79 -3.71 -1.98 -2.38
CA PRO A 79 -2.58 -1.53 -3.18
C PRO A 79 -1.99 -0.23 -2.62
N LEU A 80 -0.67 -0.12 -2.67
CA LEU A 80 0.09 1.06 -2.31
C LEU A 80 0.92 1.52 -3.51
N TYR A 81 0.95 2.82 -3.73
CA TYR A 81 1.58 3.49 -4.85
C TYR A 81 2.75 4.34 -4.37
N ASP A 82 3.83 4.36 -5.13
CA ASP A 82 5.02 5.14 -4.82
C ASP A 82 4.76 6.62 -5.09
N ARG A 83 4.89 7.44 -4.04
CA ARG A 83 4.77 8.90 -4.08
C ARG A 83 5.99 9.60 -3.51
N THR A 84 7.12 8.91 -3.51
CA THR A 84 8.36 9.42 -2.93
C THR A 84 8.77 10.72 -3.59
N ARG A 85 8.77 10.77 -4.93
CA ARG A 85 9.21 11.94 -5.69
C ARG A 85 8.32 13.17 -5.45
N GLU A 86 7.02 12.95 -5.35
CA GLU A 86 6.00 13.98 -5.20
C GLU A 86 5.94 14.53 -3.77
N LEU A 87 6.24 13.70 -2.77
CA LEU A 87 6.03 14.05 -1.36
C LEU A 87 7.32 14.26 -0.56
N GLN A 88 8.50 13.87 -1.07
CA GLN A 88 9.78 13.98 -0.35
C GLN A 88 10.10 15.38 0.21
N ASN A 89 9.63 16.45 -0.46
CA ASN A 89 9.90 17.84 -0.07
C ASN A 89 8.67 18.57 0.48
N ARG A 90 7.61 17.84 0.83
CA ARG A 90 6.36 18.44 1.31
C ARG A 90 6.26 18.42 2.82
N ALA A 91 6.39 19.59 3.44
CA ALA A 91 6.33 19.76 4.90
C ALA A 91 4.91 19.63 5.48
N ASP A 92 3.89 19.78 4.64
CA ASP A 92 2.47 19.67 5.00
C ASP A 92 1.98 18.22 5.10
N VAL A 93 2.76 17.26 4.60
CA VAL A 93 2.40 15.84 4.58
C VAL A 93 2.64 15.20 5.95
N ARG A 94 1.63 14.49 6.44
CA ARG A 94 1.71 13.70 7.68
C ARG A 94 1.69 12.22 7.33
N LEU A 95 2.87 11.62 7.27
CA LEU A 95 3.04 10.20 7.01
C LEU A 95 2.93 9.40 8.30
N ILE A 96 2.21 8.29 8.27
CA ILE A 96 2.18 7.30 9.35
C ILE A 96 3.17 6.16 9.07
N PRO A 97 3.62 5.41 10.10
CA PRO A 97 4.71 4.44 9.95
C PRO A 97 4.52 3.41 8.81
N ARG A 98 3.28 2.98 8.54
CA ARG A 98 2.98 2.01 7.47
C ARG A 98 3.12 2.53 6.04
N GLU A 99 3.25 3.84 5.87
CA GLU A 99 3.45 4.49 4.56
C GLU A 99 4.91 4.84 4.32
N LEU A 100 5.72 4.74 5.36
CA LEU A 100 7.16 4.93 5.31
C LEU A 100 7.80 3.57 5.25
N MET A 101 8.38 3.27 4.10
CA MET A 101 9.16 2.08 3.93
C MET A 101 10.63 2.45 4.14
N ARG A 102 11.18 2.11 5.31
CA ARG A 102 12.57 2.41 5.69
C ARG A 102 13.36 1.12 5.79
N SER A 103 14.58 1.10 5.25
CA SER A 103 15.56 0.08 5.61
C SER A 103 15.97 0.34 7.06
N THR A 104 15.83 -0.67 7.92
CA THR A 104 16.55 -0.71 9.19
C THR A 104 17.93 -1.28 8.87
N ASP A 105 18.82 -0.42 8.38
CA ASP A 105 20.26 -0.69 8.36
C ASP A 105 20.88 0.00 9.57
#